data_AF-A0A0W1DWP8-F1
#
_entry.id   AF-A0A0W1DWP8-F1
#
_cell.length_a   1.000
_cell.length_b   1.000
_cell.length_c   1.000
_cell.angle_alpha   90.00
_cell.angle_beta   90.00
_cell.angle_gamma   90.00
#
_symmetry.space_group_name_H-M   'P 1'
#
loop_
_entity.id
_entity.type
_entity.pdbx_description
1 polymer ?
#
loop_
_entity_poly.entity_id
_entity_poly.type
_entity_poly.pdbx_seq_one_letter_code
_entity_poly.pdbx_strand_id
1 'polypeptide(L)'
;MVNWVLRGAVLLWAAFFTILGVQGILDPATFVETFAIGIDGAAANTVRADLSAFFLVAAGGAAVGALVPGWTRALLVPAALYGTALVGRLIGMGMGDLVNSGIVQAMIIEALSVALMAGSWWVLSRPAAVAEGPVDSVR
;
A
#
# COMPACT_ATOMS: atom_id res chain seq x y z
N MET A 1 -12.65 -10.98 -15.87
CA MET A 1 -12.87 -11.25 -14.43
C MET A 1 -11.67 -10.83 -13.57
N VAL A 2 -10.44 -11.22 -13.92
CA VAL A 2 -9.20 -10.89 -13.16
C VAL A 2 -9.06 -9.41 -12.78
N ASN A 3 -9.38 -8.48 -13.68
CA ASN A 3 -9.26 -7.04 -13.42
C ASN A 3 -10.16 -6.56 -12.25
N TRP A 4 -11.34 -7.16 -12.09
CA TRP A 4 -12.26 -6.81 -11.01
C TRP A 4 -11.85 -7.40 -9.66
N VAL A 5 -11.28 -8.61 -9.69
CA VAL A 5 -10.74 -9.25 -8.48
C VAL A 5 -9.57 -8.44 -7.93
N LEU A 6 -8.64 -8.02 -8.79
CA LEU A 6 -7.50 -7.19 -8.38
C LEU A 6 -7.93 -5.82 -7.84
N ARG A 7 -8.86 -5.15 -8.52
CA ARG A 7 -9.42 -3.88 -8.02
C ARG A 7 -10.12 -4.07 -6.68
N GLY A 8 -10.89 -5.13 -6.51
CA GLY A 8 -11.51 -5.48 -5.22
C GLY A 8 -10.48 -5.69 -4.11
N ALA A 9 -9.42 -6.45 -4.36
CA ALA A 9 -8.34 -6.66 -3.40
C ALA A 9 -7.65 -5.35 -3.01
N VAL A 10 -7.33 -4.49 -3.98
CA VAL A 10 -6.74 -3.16 -3.73
C VAL A 10 -7.69 -2.28 -2.92
N LEU A 11 -8.99 -2.33 -3.18
CA LEU A 11 -9.98 -1.55 -2.44
C LEU A 11 -10.18 -2.03 -1.00
N LEU A 12 -10.19 -3.34 -0.77
CA LEU A 12 -10.22 -3.90 0.59
C LEU A 12 -8.96 -3.50 1.37
N TRP A 13 -7.80 -3.58 0.73
CA TRP A 13 -6.55 -3.10 1.29
C TRP A 13 -6.62 -1.59 1.61
N ALA A 14 -7.14 -0.77 0.69
CA ALA A 14 -7.28 0.67 0.91
C ALA A 14 -8.24 1.00 2.06
N ALA A 15 -9.36 0.27 2.16
CA ALA A 15 -10.31 0.43 3.26
C ALA A 15 -9.66 0.10 4.61
N PHE A 16 -8.93 -1.02 4.70
CA PHE A 16 -8.22 -1.41 5.92
C PHE A 16 -7.23 -0.33 6.38
N PHE A 17 -6.37 0.15 5.48
CA PHE A 17 -5.38 1.18 5.84
C PHE A 17 -6.00 2.57 6.06
N THR A 18 -7.15 2.86 5.46
CA THR A 18 -7.92 4.07 5.81
C THR A 18 -8.40 4.00 7.25
N ILE A 19 -8.92 2.86 7.70
CA ILE A 19 -9.36 2.67 9.08
C ILE A 19 -8.19 2.87 10.03
N LEU A 20 -7.03 2.26 9.76
CA LEU A 20 -5.83 2.45 10.59
C LEU A 20 -5.36 3.90 10.63
N GLY A 21 -5.34 4.58 9.47
CA GLY A 21 -4.94 5.98 9.38
C GLY A 21 -5.87 6.90 10.19
N VAL A 22 -7.19 6.72 10.06
CA VAL A 22 -8.19 7.48 10.81
C VAL A 22 -8.10 7.19 12.31
N GLN A 23 -7.96 5.92 12.70
CA GLN A 23 -7.76 5.54 14.11
C GLN A 23 -6.54 6.23 14.69
N GLY A 24 -5.41 6.27 13.98
CA GLY A 24 -4.21 6.99 14.41
C GLY A 24 -4.41 8.50 14.59
N ILE A 25 -5.25 9.13 13.76
CA ILE A 25 -5.58 10.57 13.91
C ILE A 25 -6.35 10.79 15.20
N LEU A 26 -7.28 9.91 15.53
CA LEU A 26 -8.12 10.03 16.71
C LEU A 26 -7.33 9.70 17.97
N ASP A 27 -6.63 8.57 17.96
CA ASP A 27 -5.83 8.05 19.06
C ASP A 27 -4.50 7.43 18.55
N PRO A 28 -3.37 8.13 18.69
CA PRO A 28 -2.06 7.65 18.26
C PRO A 28 -1.52 6.50 19.12
N ALA A 29 -2.11 6.23 20.30
CA ALA A 29 -1.70 5.09 21.13
C ALA A 29 -1.91 3.74 20.42
N THR A 30 -2.87 3.69 19.48
CA THR A 30 -3.11 2.51 18.62
C THR A 30 -1.87 2.10 17.81
N PHE A 31 -0.98 3.04 17.49
CA PHE A 31 0.29 2.73 16.80
C PHE A 31 1.35 2.14 17.72
N VAL A 32 1.29 2.39 19.03
CA VAL A 32 2.17 1.74 20.02
C VAL A 32 1.90 0.25 20.05
N GLU A 33 0.63 -0.12 20.14
CA GLU A 33 0.22 -1.52 20.20
C GLU A 33 0.47 -2.25 18.88
N THR A 34 0.24 -1.58 17.75
CA THR A 34 0.34 -2.20 16.42
C THR A 34 1.77 -2.29 15.90
N PHE A 35 2.60 -1.28 16.18
CA PHE A 35 3.94 -1.13 15.60
C PHE A 35 5.08 -1.13 16.62
N ALA A 36 4.79 -1.36 17.90
CA ALA A 36 5.76 -1.34 19.01
C ALA A 36 6.57 -0.03 19.09
N ILE A 37 5.96 1.09 18.69
CA ILE A 37 6.59 2.41 18.72
C ILE A 37 6.49 2.95 20.15
N GLY A 38 7.61 3.20 20.81
CA GLY A 38 7.61 3.95 22.07
C GLY A 38 7.21 5.39 21.81
N ILE A 39 5.99 5.78 22.19
CA ILE A 39 5.54 7.18 22.12
C ILE A 39 5.81 7.83 23.46
N ASP A 40 6.83 8.69 23.52
CA ASP A 40 6.94 9.68 24.59
C ASP A 40 5.93 10.82 24.36
N GLY A 41 5.49 11.50 25.41
CA GLY A 41 4.40 12.49 25.35
C GLY A 41 4.63 13.61 24.33
N ALA A 42 5.88 13.99 24.07
CA ALA A 42 6.24 14.97 23.04
C ALA A 42 6.17 14.42 21.60
N ALA A 43 6.38 13.12 21.41
CA ALA A 43 6.36 12.47 20.10
C ALA A 43 4.94 12.16 19.60
N ALA A 44 3.92 12.21 20.48
CA ALA A 44 2.56 11.85 20.16
C ALA A 44 1.96 12.65 18.99
N ASN A 45 2.29 13.95 18.88
CA ASN A 45 1.81 14.78 17.78
C ASN A 45 2.43 14.37 16.44
N THR A 46 3.73 14.11 16.41
CA THR A 46 4.45 13.63 15.22
C THR A 46 3.92 12.28 14.78
N VAL A 47 3.76 11.34 15.71
CA VAL A 47 3.22 10.00 15.39
C VAL A 47 1.79 10.08 14.87
N ARG A 48 0.94 10.93 15.47
CA ARG A 48 -0.42 11.18 14.99
C ARG A 48 -0.43 11.73 13.57
N ALA A 49 0.39 12.74 13.28
CA ALA A 49 0.36 13.40 11.97
C ALA A 49 1.03 12.53 10.89
N ASP A 50 2.25 12.08 11.12
CA ASP A 50 3.10 11.51 10.08
C ASP A 50 2.69 10.08 9.73
N LEU A 51 2.36 9.26 10.74
CA LEU A 51 1.94 7.88 10.47
C LEU A 51 0.53 7.82 9.88
N SER A 52 -0.40 8.64 10.37
CA SER A 52 -1.71 8.73 9.75
C SER A 52 -1.63 9.27 8.34
N ALA A 53 -0.80 10.28 8.07
CA ALA A 53 -0.58 10.77 6.71
C ALA A 53 -0.02 9.66 5.81
N PHE A 54 0.95 8.88 6.28
CA PHE A 54 1.47 7.72 5.55
C PHE A 54 0.36 6.76 5.14
N PHE A 55 -0.48 6.31 6.08
CA PHE A 55 -1.55 5.35 5.80
C PHE A 55 -2.66 5.94 4.91
N LEU A 56 -3.09 7.17 5.17
CA LEU A 56 -4.18 7.80 4.43
C LEU A 56 -3.77 8.17 3.00
N VAL A 57 -2.54 8.65 2.78
CA VAL A 57 -2.03 8.93 1.44
C VAL A 57 -1.86 7.64 0.65
N ALA A 58 -1.34 6.58 1.29
CA ALA A 58 -1.21 5.28 0.65
C ALA A 58 -2.58 4.70 0.27
N ALA A 59 -3.55 4.74 1.19
CA ALA A 59 -4.91 4.27 0.95
C ALA A 59 -5.63 5.09 -0.13
N GLY A 60 -5.49 6.42 -0.10
CA GLY A 60 -6.05 7.32 -1.11
C GLY A 60 -5.48 7.05 -2.49
N GLY A 61 -4.15 6.90 -2.61
CA GLY A 61 -3.49 6.53 -3.86
C GLY A 61 -3.97 5.17 -4.40
N ALA A 62 -4.12 4.18 -3.51
CA ALA A 62 -4.66 2.87 -3.86
C ALA A 62 -6.10 2.94 -4.37
N ALA A 63 -6.99 3.66 -3.65
CA ALA A 63 -8.39 3.82 -4.01
C ALA A 63 -8.55 4.54 -5.37
N VAL A 64 -7.82 5.64 -5.58
CA VAL A 64 -7.82 6.38 -6.85
C VAL A 64 -7.34 5.47 -7.98
N GLY A 65 -6.23 4.76 -7.80
CA GLY A 65 -5.68 3.86 -8.81
C GLY A 65 -6.60 2.68 -9.16
N ALA A 66 -7.43 2.24 -8.22
CA ALA A 66 -8.37 1.15 -8.39
C ALA A 66 -9.74 1.57 -8.93
N LEU A 67 -10.20 2.81 -8.69
CA LEU A 67 -11.54 3.28 -9.07
C LEU A 67 -11.53 4.16 -10.32
N VAL A 68 -10.53 5.02 -10.48
CA VAL A 68 -10.55 6.07 -11.51
C VAL A 68 -9.94 5.53 -12.82
N PRO A 69 -10.72 5.49 -13.92
CA PRO A 69 -10.20 5.07 -15.22
C PRO A 69 -9.04 5.95 -15.68
N GLY A 70 -7.96 5.35 -16.19
CA GLY A 70 -6.76 6.07 -16.67
C GLY A 70 -5.78 6.51 -15.58
N TRP A 71 -6.13 6.38 -14.29
CA TRP A 71 -5.31 6.82 -13.15
C TRP A 71 -4.59 5.69 -12.43
N THR A 72 -4.43 4.53 -13.08
CA THR A 72 -3.80 3.33 -12.50
C THR A 72 -2.37 3.58 -11.99
N ARG A 73 -1.67 4.59 -12.51
CA ARG A 73 -0.36 5.03 -12.00
C ARG A 73 -0.40 5.52 -10.54
N ALA A 74 -1.56 5.92 -10.02
CA ALA A 74 -1.72 6.29 -8.61
C ALA A 74 -1.38 5.13 -7.65
N LEU A 75 -1.46 3.87 -8.10
CA LEU A 75 -1.00 2.69 -7.34
C LEU A 75 0.51 2.70 -7.06
N LEU A 76 1.29 3.46 -7.83
CA LEU A 76 2.73 3.60 -7.58
C LEU A 76 3.02 4.44 -6.33
N VAL A 77 2.07 5.28 -5.89
CA VAL A 77 2.21 6.06 -4.66
C VAL A 77 2.30 5.16 -3.42
N PRO A 78 1.31 4.27 -3.13
CA PRO A 78 1.46 3.33 -2.02
C PRO A 78 2.61 2.35 -2.24
N ALA A 79 2.90 1.94 -3.48
CA ALA A 79 4.09 1.10 -3.75
C ALA A 79 5.39 1.79 -3.33
N ALA A 80 5.54 3.08 -3.60
CA ALA A 80 6.69 3.86 -3.18
C ALA A 80 6.73 4.01 -1.66
N LEU A 81 5.62 4.37 -1.01
CA LEU A 81 5.56 4.54 0.45
C LEU A 81 5.98 3.27 1.20
N TYR A 82 5.35 2.13 0.88
CA TYR A 82 5.70 0.85 1.51
C TYR A 82 7.07 0.32 1.07
N GLY A 83 7.50 0.61 -0.16
CA GLY A 83 8.84 0.25 -0.64
C GLY A 83 9.93 0.98 0.14
N THR A 84 9.76 2.29 0.35
CA THR A 84 10.71 3.08 1.13
C THR A 84 10.73 2.64 2.59
N ALA A 85 9.57 2.32 3.18
CA ALA A 85 9.49 1.79 4.53
C ALA A 85 10.24 0.45 4.68
N LEU A 86 10.04 -0.49 3.74
CA LEU A 86 10.74 -1.77 3.72
C LEU A 86 12.25 -1.59 3.59
N VAL A 87 12.70 -0.73 2.68
CA VAL A 87 14.12 -0.41 2.51
C VAL A 87 14.70 0.18 3.80
N GLY A 88 13.97 1.09 4.46
CA GLY A 88 14.35 1.63 5.76
C GLY A 88 14.57 0.54 6.81
N ARG A 89 13.66 -0.44 6.92
CA ARG A 89 13.82 -1.58 7.84
C ARG A 89 14.98 -2.49 7.49
N LEU A 90 15.22 -2.74 6.21
CA LEU A 90 16.35 -3.55 5.75
C LEU A 90 17.69 -2.88 6.07
N ILE A 91 17.76 -1.55 5.92
CA ILE A 91 18.93 -0.77 6.34
C ILE A 91 19.11 -0.86 7.86
N GLY A 92 18.06 -0.63 8.65
CA GLY A 92 18.12 -0.75 10.12
C GLY A 92 18.61 -2.13 10.59
N MET A 93 18.08 -3.20 10.00
CA MET A 93 18.56 -4.57 10.23
C MET A 93 20.04 -4.72 9.91
N GLY A 94 20.50 -4.19 8.77
CA GLY A 94 21.91 -4.22 8.38
C GLY A 94 22.82 -3.40 9.29
N MET A 95 22.28 -2.37 9.96
CA MET A 95 22.98 -1.54 10.94
C MET A 95 22.95 -2.11 12.36
N GLY A 96 22.21 -3.19 12.61
CA GLY A 96 22.14 -3.87 13.90
C GLY A 96 20.95 -3.47 14.77
N ASP A 97 19.92 -2.83 14.22
CA ASP A 97 18.68 -2.55 14.96
C ASP A 97 17.99 -3.85 15.38
N LEU A 98 17.30 -3.81 16.52
CA LEU A 98 16.65 -4.98 17.10
C LEU A 98 15.49 -5.43 16.20
N VAL A 99 15.54 -6.68 15.71
CA VAL A 99 14.48 -7.27 14.88
C VAL A 99 13.67 -8.26 15.71
N ASN A 100 12.43 -7.90 16.02
CA ASN A 100 11.48 -8.77 16.71
C ASN A 100 10.36 -9.23 15.76
N SER A 101 9.45 -10.07 16.25
CA SER A 101 8.33 -10.62 15.47
C SER A 101 7.42 -9.54 14.87
N GLY A 102 7.17 -8.44 15.58
CA GLY A 102 6.38 -7.31 15.09
C GLY A 102 7.05 -6.60 13.92
N ILE A 103 8.37 -6.42 13.97
CA ILE A 103 9.15 -5.86 12.85
C ILE A 103 9.10 -6.79 11.64
N VAL A 104 9.28 -8.09 11.84
CA VAL A 104 9.18 -9.08 10.76
C VAL A 104 7.78 -9.08 10.13
N GLN A 105 6.73 -9.05 10.95
CA GLN A 105 5.34 -8.95 10.47
C GLN A 105 5.12 -7.69 9.63
N ALA A 106 5.63 -6.55 10.08
CA ALA A 106 5.52 -5.31 9.33
C ALA A 106 6.30 -5.34 8.01
N MET A 107 7.51 -5.93 7.98
CA MET A 107 8.26 -6.15 6.73
C MET A 107 7.48 -7.02 5.74
N ILE A 108 6.78 -8.05 6.23
CA ILE A 108 5.91 -8.89 5.39
C ILE A 108 4.76 -8.05 4.81
N ILE A 109 4.07 -7.27 5.65
CA ILE A 109 2.99 -6.38 5.20
C ILE A 109 3.50 -5.39 4.16
N GLU A 110 4.67 -4.81 4.37
CA GLU A 110 5.30 -3.88 3.44
C GLU A 110 5.62 -4.54 2.10
N ALA A 111 6.30 -5.69 2.12
CA ALA A 111 6.63 -6.42 0.90
C ALA A 111 5.38 -6.85 0.11
N LEU A 112 4.36 -7.37 0.81
CA LEU A 112 3.09 -7.75 0.19
C LEU A 112 2.34 -6.53 -0.37
N SER A 113 2.38 -5.39 0.31
CA SER A 113 1.75 -4.16 -0.17
C SER A 113 2.45 -3.63 -1.43
N VAL A 114 3.79 -3.63 -1.47
CA VAL A 114 4.55 -3.28 -2.67
C VAL A 114 4.20 -4.22 -3.83
N ALA A 115 4.21 -5.53 -3.59
CA ALA A 115 3.89 -6.52 -4.60
C ALA A 115 2.46 -6.37 -5.13
N LEU A 116 1.49 -6.17 -4.24
CA LEU A 116 0.09 -5.96 -4.60
C LEU A 116 -0.07 -4.69 -5.45
N MET A 117 0.53 -3.57 -5.04
CA MET A 117 0.36 -2.29 -5.73
C MET A 117 1.09 -2.24 -7.07
N ALA A 118 2.38 -2.62 -7.09
CA ALA A 118 3.17 -2.66 -8.32
C ALA A 118 2.65 -3.71 -9.30
N GLY A 119 2.26 -4.89 -8.79
CA GLY A 119 1.65 -5.95 -9.57
C GLY A 119 0.30 -5.53 -10.15
N SER A 120 -0.57 -4.92 -9.34
CA SER A 120 -1.86 -4.40 -9.81
C SER A 120 -1.68 -3.30 -10.87
N TRP A 121 -0.74 -2.38 -10.66
CA TRP A 121 -0.39 -1.38 -11.67
C TRP A 121 0.04 -2.02 -12.99
N TRP A 122 0.95 -3.00 -12.93
CA TRP A 122 1.48 -3.66 -14.12
C TRP A 122 0.41 -4.44 -14.88
N VAL A 123 -0.46 -5.18 -14.18
CA VAL A 123 -1.55 -5.94 -14.82
C VAL A 123 -2.60 -4.99 -15.41
N LEU A 124 -3.04 -3.99 -14.64
CA LEU A 124 -4.14 -3.09 -15.05
C LEU A 124 -3.70 -2.05 -16.10
N SER A 125 -2.40 -1.79 -16.26
CA SER A 125 -1.89 -0.86 -17.27
C SER A 125 -1.71 -1.48 -18.65
N ARG A 126 -1.88 -2.80 -18.79
CA ARG A 126 -1.75 -3.48 -20.09
C ARG A 126 -2.98 -3.18 -20.96
N PRO A 127 -2.79 -2.88 -22.26
CA PRO A 127 -3.89 -2.82 -23.20
C PRO A 127 -4.67 -4.14 -23.16
N ALA A 128 -6.00 -4.08 -23.19
CA ALA A 128 -6.80 -5.27 -23.42
C ALA A 128 -6.36 -5.87 -24.76
N ALA A 129 -6.04 -7.17 -24.80
CA ALA A 129 -5.69 -7.84 -26.03
C ALA A 129 -6.79 -7.57 -27.06
N VAL A 130 -6.42 -6.95 -28.18
CA VAL A 130 -7.34 -6.76 -29.31
C VAL A 130 -7.71 -8.17 -29.74
N ALA A 131 -8.98 -8.54 -29.56
CA ALA A 131 -9.48 -9.77 -30.15
C ALA A 131 -9.32 -9.61 -31.67
N GLU A 132 -8.41 -10.38 -32.28
CA GLU A 132 -8.33 -10.49 -33.73
C GLU A 132 -9.72 -10.93 -34.22
N GLY A 133 -10.44 -10.00 -34.87
CA GLY A 133 -11.68 -10.31 -35.54
C GLY A 133 -11.43 -11.34 -36.64
N PRO A 134 -12.43 -12.16 -37.01
CA PRO A 134 -12.28 -13.14 -38.07
C PRO A 134 -11.77 -12.45 -39.34
N VAL A 135 -10.64 -12.91 -39.86
CA VAL A 135 -10.18 -12.51 -41.19
C VAL A 135 -11.20 -13.09 -42.16
N ASP A 136 -12.13 -12.27 -42.63
CA ASP A 136 -13.03 -12.61 -43.73
C ASP A 136 -12.17 -12.88 -44.96
N SER A 137 -11.84 -14.16 -45.18
CA SER A 137 -11.21 -14.64 -46.41
C SER A 137 -12.26 -14.69 -47.51
N VAL A 138 -12.58 -13.52 -48.08
CA VAL A 138 -13.29 -13.44 -49.35
C VAL A 138 -12.24 -13.31 -50.46
N ARG A 139 -11.90 -14.43 -51.09
CA ARG A 139 -11.56 -14.55 -52.52
C ARG A 139 -11.86 -15.95 -53.01
#